data_AF-A0A0S4IP52-F1
#
_entry.id   AF-A0A0S4IP52-F1
#
_cell.length_a   1.000
_cell.length_b   1.000
_cell.length_c   1.000
_cell.angle_alpha   90.00
_cell.angle_beta   90.00
_cell.angle_gamma   90.00
#
_symmetry.space_group_name_H-M   'P 1'
#
loop_
_entity.id
_entity.type
_entity.pdbx_description
1 polymer ?
#
loop_
_entity_poly.entity_id
_entity_poly.type
_entity_poly.pdbx_seq_one_letter_code
_entity_poly.pdbx_strand_id
1 'polypeptide(L)'
;MESSKRVAVFAIVAFFLGCFSQVLFQNTASSSPTCPTSDAPQCAPCPGCTGKSSPETQFSSSAYMQKNLPSWRNGVLRDAVEFQSMAMRGKCSDKCTAHRYQEIYARTLFKFRESSQPSKLLEIGLGCIYDNCALGGPLTYMAYLPNTTYHALEIDISVCKAKYAANNVPLKLSTYIDEHVCHGSSADTPTVSACGSKFGPFDIVIDDGSHMLKHTSFSFLFWLKSPGLVPGGYLIIEDLQVSSMVAWANTALDYSYWSSFSFWWNAKQPAIARGTTVVNYAQSLLMCQLSSVLCLAPHAGEEHAMIHYVNLVDQIIVAPESVAFRKSNVVTLTENKLTSDMCIALDDKSGSYFDRKANVLVVRLDGNHLSKKLLSSDTAQHLRTRLGVRGLDVYELRLASCASVTACLASINRIKSTLDLIVVEVPFNSGEQKTWASQQLLIEILGSADFMSSNKLAIGGVVMIDGYQPRSIAVVKTPDAKSPRTADKINEPLLAFAGHFVMQQLVTVPEEGGLSFDNWAAYAIRNEDIVKRAIVFFNDVSIDAHRALYFRRGDPRHNRVSVPRDHL
;
A
#
# COMPACT_ATOMS: atom_id res chain seq x y z
N MET A 1 30.47 -16.20 55.04
CA MET A 1 31.66 -15.96 54.20
C MET A 1 31.35 -16.38 52.78
N GLU A 2 30.60 -15.58 52.02
CA GLU A 2 30.35 -15.87 50.59
C GLU A 2 29.88 -14.63 49.81
N SER A 3 30.43 -13.45 50.11
CA SER A 3 30.12 -12.20 49.39
C SER A 3 31.35 -11.37 48.99
N SER A 4 32.56 -11.95 48.97
CA SER A 4 33.80 -11.23 48.64
C SER A 4 34.53 -11.71 47.38
N LYS A 5 33.95 -12.60 46.57
CA LYS A 5 34.60 -13.08 45.32
C LYS A 5 33.98 -12.57 44.01
N ARG A 6 33.00 -11.65 44.05
CA ARG A 6 32.39 -11.06 42.83
C ARG A 6 32.79 -9.61 42.54
N VAL A 7 33.56 -8.97 43.40
CA VAL A 7 34.00 -7.57 43.20
C VAL A 7 35.37 -7.45 42.53
N ALA A 8 36.17 -8.53 42.49
CA ALA A 8 37.53 -8.48 41.93
C ALA A 8 37.62 -8.69 40.41
N VAL A 9 36.55 -9.12 39.73
CA VAL A 9 36.58 -9.40 38.28
C VAL A 9 36.09 -8.20 37.44
N PHE A 10 35.32 -7.29 38.02
CA PHE A 10 34.81 -6.10 37.32
C PHE A 10 35.81 -4.92 37.26
N ALA A 11 36.84 -4.91 38.09
CA ALA A 11 37.83 -3.83 38.12
C ALA A 11 38.95 -3.96 37.06
N ILE A 12 39.12 -5.14 36.43
CA ILE A 12 40.20 -5.39 35.47
C ILE A 12 39.76 -5.08 34.02
N VAL A 13 38.46 -5.11 33.72
CA VAL A 13 37.95 -4.79 32.37
C VAL A 13 37.78 -3.27 32.15
N ALA A 14 37.55 -2.50 33.22
CA ALA A 14 37.44 -1.03 33.13
C ALA A 14 38.79 -0.32 32.95
N PHE A 15 39.92 -0.98 33.23
CA PHE A 15 41.26 -0.39 33.10
C PHE A 15 41.84 -0.51 31.68
N PHE A 16 41.38 -1.46 30.86
CA PHE A 16 41.89 -1.67 29.49
C PHE A 16 41.12 -0.91 28.39
N LEU A 17 39.95 -0.34 28.69
CA LEU A 17 39.18 0.47 27.74
C LEU A 17 39.48 1.99 27.83
N GLY A 18 40.36 2.41 28.74
CA GLY A 18 40.72 3.81 28.97
C GLY A 18 42.02 4.30 28.32
N CYS A 19 42.72 3.48 27.51
CA CYS A 19 44.06 3.81 27.02
C CYS A 19 44.21 3.95 25.48
N PHE A 20 43.12 4.16 24.72
CA PHE A 20 43.22 4.42 23.27
C PHE A 20 42.40 5.63 22.81
N SER A 21 42.57 6.76 23.48
CA SER A 21 42.12 8.05 22.95
C SER A 21 43.10 9.15 23.31
N GLN A 22 44.20 9.22 22.56
CA GLN A 22 44.93 10.46 22.28
C GLN A 22 46.03 10.13 21.28
N VAL A 23 46.02 10.79 20.11
CA VAL A 23 47.16 11.36 19.39
C VAL A 23 46.75 11.63 17.92
N LEU A 24 46.94 12.91 17.53
CA LEU A 24 46.89 13.52 16.19
C LEU A 24 45.50 13.87 15.59
N PHE A 25 45.10 15.14 15.75
CA PHE A 25 44.92 16.02 14.59
C PHE A 25 45.26 17.47 14.98
N GLN A 26 46.17 18.06 14.22
CA GLN A 26 46.68 19.42 14.39
C GLN A 26 45.68 20.45 13.88
N ASN A 27 45.65 21.57 14.60
CA ASN A 27 44.97 22.82 14.25
C ASN A 27 45.47 23.39 12.91
N THR A 28 44.54 23.70 12.01
CA THR A 28 44.69 24.82 11.09
C THR A 28 43.45 25.69 11.20
N ALA A 29 43.64 26.86 11.81
CA ALA A 29 42.67 27.94 11.81
C ALA A 29 42.53 28.50 10.39
N SER A 30 41.31 28.55 9.87
CA SER A 30 40.97 29.39 8.71
C SER A 30 39.72 30.19 9.03
N SER A 31 39.92 31.49 9.00
CA SER A 31 38.98 32.60 9.15
C SER A 31 37.63 32.40 8.44
N SER A 32 36.56 32.55 9.20
CA SER A 32 35.21 32.80 8.69
C SER A 32 35.15 34.18 8.02
N PRO A 33 34.64 34.32 6.78
CA PRO A 33 34.25 35.62 6.26
C PRO A 33 32.83 35.95 6.73
N THR A 34 32.71 37.08 7.41
CA THR A 34 31.45 37.79 7.67
C THR A 34 30.76 38.16 6.36
N CYS A 35 29.48 37.83 6.21
CA CYS A 35 28.64 38.31 5.13
C CYS A 35 28.35 39.81 5.30
N PRO A 36 28.59 40.66 4.28
CA PRO A 36 28.13 42.02 4.28
C PRO A 36 26.68 42.10 3.79
N THR A 37 25.88 42.86 4.53
CA THR A 37 24.62 43.47 4.10
C THR A 37 24.90 44.57 3.07
N SER A 38 24.31 44.49 1.86
CA SER A 38 23.95 45.66 1.04
C SER A 38 23.26 45.26 -0.27
N ASP A 39 22.09 45.86 -0.50
CA ASP A 39 21.59 46.42 -1.76
C ASP A 39 21.40 45.53 -2.99
N ALA A 40 20.13 45.19 -3.23
CA ALA A 40 19.64 44.63 -4.48
C ALA A 40 19.75 45.67 -5.63
N PRO A 41 20.37 45.33 -6.78
CA PRO A 41 20.35 46.19 -7.94
C PRO A 41 18.98 46.12 -8.64
N GLN A 42 18.40 47.29 -8.89
CA GLN A 42 17.23 47.46 -9.75
C GLN A 42 17.55 46.94 -11.16
N CYS A 43 16.77 45.96 -11.63
CA CYS A 43 16.81 45.54 -13.03
C CYS A 43 16.31 46.67 -13.93
N ALA A 44 17.14 47.06 -14.90
CA ALA A 44 16.76 47.97 -15.97
C ALA A 44 15.68 47.32 -16.87
N PRO A 45 14.73 48.09 -17.42
CA PRO A 45 13.66 47.57 -18.26
C PRO A 45 14.20 47.10 -19.61
N CYS A 46 13.82 45.89 -20.03
CA CYS A 46 14.09 45.37 -21.37
C CYS A 46 13.38 46.23 -22.43
N PRO A 47 14.09 46.81 -23.41
CA PRO A 47 13.47 47.47 -24.54
C PRO A 47 13.05 46.40 -25.57
N GLY A 48 11.74 46.21 -25.74
CA GLY A 48 11.22 45.32 -26.79
C GLY A 48 9.86 44.66 -26.56
N CYS A 49 9.25 44.81 -25.38
CA CYS A 49 7.92 44.26 -25.14
C CYS A 49 6.84 45.30 -25.49
N THR A 50 6.61 45.52 -26.79
CA THR A 50 5.37 46.16 -27.26
C THR A 50 4.28 45.13 -27.43
N GLY A 51 3.13 45.42 -26.83
CA GLY A 51 2.01 44.51 -26.69
C GLY A 51 1.49 43.94 -28.00
N LYS A 52 1.25 42.63 -27.97
CA LYS A 52 0.19 41.99 -28.74
C LYS A 52 -0.62 41.15 -27.77
N SER A 53 -1.90 41.50 -27.64
CA SER A 53 -2.93 40.68 -27.03
C SER A 53 -2.87 39.28 -27.64
N SER A 54 -2.55 38.29 -26.81
CA SER A 54 -2.65 36.88 -27.18
C SER A 54 -4.13 36.52 -27.34
N PRO A 55 -4.53 35.84 -28.43
CA PRO A 55 -5.89 35.37 -28.59
C PRO A 55 -6.18 34.32 -27.52
N GLU A 56 -7.31 34.47 -26.82
CA GLU A 56 -7.90 33.43 -25.99
C GLU A 56 -8.04 32.15 -26.82
N THR A 57 -7.08 31.25 -26.62
CA THR A 57 -7.17 29.89 -27.11
C THR A 57 -7.99 29.13 -26.08
N GLN A 58 -9.29 29.01 -26.34
CA GLN A 58 -10.12 27.97 -25.73
C GLN A 58 -9.55 26.60 -26.12
N PHE A 59 -8.58 26.12 -25.34
CA PHE A 59 -8.09 24.76 -25.42
C PHE A 59 -9.18 23.85 -24.84
N SER A 60 -9.98 23.25 -25.73
CA SER A 60 -10.82 22.10 -25.41
C SER A 60 -9.93 20.94 -24.95
N SER A 61 -9.82 20.74 -23.64
CA SER A 61 -9.10 19.64 -23.02
C SER A 61 -9.65 18.25 -23.38
N SER A 62 -10.85 18.16 -23.97
CA SER A 62 -11.43 16.87 -24.38
C SER A 62 -10.80 16.29 -25.66
N ALA A 63 -10.29 17.15 -26.56
CA ALA A 63 -9.81 16.72 -27.87
C ALA A 63 -8.37 16.18 -27.86
N TYR A 64 -7.52 16.69 -26.96
CA TYR A 64 -6.13 16.22 -26.82
C TYR A 64 -6.05 14.86 -26.11
N MET A 65 -6.90 14.66 -25.09
CA MET A 65 -7.09 13.37 -24.40
C MET A 65 -7.54 12.27 -25.39
N GLN A 66 -8.55 12.54 -26.23
CA GLN A 66 -9.11 11.52 -27.13
C GLN A 66 -8.11 10.95 -28.15
N LYS A 67 -7.06 11.69 -28.52
CA LYS A 67 -6.13 11.28 -29.59
C LYS A 67 -5.07 10.26 -29.14
N ASN A 68 -4.79 10.16 -27.84
CA ASN A 68 -3.78 9.24 -27.26
C ASN A 68 -4.38 8.13 -26.36
N LEU A 69 -5.69 8.13 -26.16
CA LEU A 69 -6.45 7.12 -25.42
C LEU A 69 -6.66 5.72 -26.08
N PRO A 70 -6.39 5.45 -27.38
CA PRO A 70 -6.75 4.15 -27.98
C PRO A 70 -6.08 2.91 -27.36
N SER A 71 -4.94 3.04 -26.66
CA SER A 71 -4.20 1.90 -26.10
C SER A 71 -4.54 1.52 -24.65
N TRP A 72 -5.29 2.35 -23.92
CA TRP A 72 -5.57 2.16 -22.48
C TRP A 72 -6.98 1.63 -22.22
N ARG A 73 -7.54 0.87 -23.15
CA ARG A 73 -8.96 0.56 -23.17
C ARG A 73 -9.45 -0.40 -22.09
N ASN A 74 -8.58 -0.93 -21.23
CA ASN A 74 -8.88 -1.57 -19.95
C ASN A 74 -7.60 -1.53 -19.11
N GLY A 75 -7.68 -1.28 -17.81
CA GLY A 75 -6.52 -1.35 -16.93
C GLY A 75 -6.59 -0.40 -15.74
N VAL A 76 -5.95 -0.81 -14.65
CA VAL A 76 -5.98 -0.08 -13.37
C VAL A 76 -5.59 1.39 -13.50
N LEU A 77 -4.68 1.75 -14.42
CA LEU A 77 -4.33 3.15 -14.66
C LEU A 77 -5.49 3.97 -15.25
N ARG A 78 -6.23 3.42 -16.22
CA ARG A 78 -7.44 4.07 -16.76
C ARG A 78 -8.47 4.24 -15.65
N ASP A 79 -8.70 3.17 -14.90
CA ASP A 79 -9.72 3.13 -13.86
C ASP A 79 -9.37 4.06 -12.69
N ALA A 80 -8.07 4.25 -12.42
CA ALA A 80 -7.56 5.21 -11.45
C ALA A 80 -7.74 6.65 -11.95
N VAL A 81 -7.41 6.95 -13.20
CA VAL A 81 -7.66 8.27 -13.80
C VAL A 81 -9.15 8.59 -13.82
N GLU A 82 -9.99 7.60 -14.10
CA GLU A 82 -11.44 7.77 -14.07
C GLU A 82 -11.96 8.01 -12.65
N PHE A 83 -11.52 7.23 -11.66
CA PHE A 83 -11.86 7.43 -10.26
C PHE A 83 -11.44 8.83 -9.79
N GLN A 84 -10.19 9.22 -10.09
CA GLN A 84 -9.66 10.56 -9.79
C GLN A 84 -10.50 11.66 -10.44
N SER A 85 -10.88 11.50 -11.70
CA SER A 85 -11.75 12.46 -12.39
C SER A 85 -13.09 12.64 -11.67
N MET A 86 -13.70 11.55 -11.19
CA MET A 86 -14.97 11.61 -10.45
C MET A 86 -14.78 12.28 -9.08
N ALA A 87 -13.78 11.86 -8.31
CA ALA A 87 -13.48 12.42 -6.99
C ALA A 87 -13.21 13.94 -7.07
N MET A 88 -12.42 14.37 -8.06
CA MET A 88 -12.09 15.78 -8.26
C MET A 88 -13.27 16.64 -8.74
N ARG A 89 -14.24 16.07 -9.48
CA ARG A 89 -15.43 16.81 -9.92
C ARG A 89 -16.31 17.22 -8.74
N GLY A 90 -16.40 16.37 -7.71
CA GLY A 90 -17.20 16.64 -6.52
C GLY A 90 -16.67 17.81 -5.70
N LYS A 91 -15.36 18.11 -5.76
CA LYS A 91 -14.66 19.13 -4.93
C LYS A 91 -14.96 19.00 -3.42
N CYS A 92 -15.32 17.81 -3.00
CA CYS A 92 -15.86 17.51 -1.67
C CYS A 92 -15.11 16.36 -0.98
N SER A 93 -14.08 15.84 -1.64
CA SER A 93 -13.29 14.70 -1.17
C SER A 93 -11.83 14.97 -1.44
N ASP A 94 -10.99 14.53 -0.52
CA ASP A 94 -9.53 14.61 -0.58
C ASP A 94 -8.86 13.31 -1.04
N LYS A 95 -9.64 12.26 -1.32
CA LYS A 95 -9.19 10.93 -1.80
C LYS A 95 -8.19 10.97 -2.96
N CYS A 96 -8.24 12.03 -3.77
CA CYS A 96 -7.31 12.26 -4.89
C CYS A 96 -6.71 13.68 -4.92
N THR A 97 -6.78 14.43 -3.81
CA THR A 97 -6.15 15.77 -3.70
C THR A 97 -5.04 15.76 -2.67
N ALA A 98 -5.36 15.49 -1.40
CA ALA A 98 -4.37 15.27 -0.34
C ALA A 98 -3.84 13.83 -0.40
N HIS A 99 -4.68 12.89 -0.84
CA HIS A 99 -4.38 11.47 -0.91
C HIS A 99 -4.26 10.96 -2.34
N ARG A 100 -3.84 9.70 -2.47
CA ARG A 100 -3.64 9.00 -3.75
C ARG A 100 -4.41 7.68 -3.84
N TYR A 101 -5.65 7.67 -3.35
CA TYR A 101 -6.44 6.43 -3.23
C TYR A 101 -7.00 5.91 -4.56
N GLN A 102 -6.89 6.67 -5.65
CA GLN A 102 -7.38 6.24 -6.96
C GLN A 102 -6.82 4.89 -7.41
N GLU A 103 -5.59 4.56 -7.01
CA GLU A 103 -4.93 3.32 -7.41
C GLU A 103 -5.50 2.11 -6.66
N ILE A 104 -5.68 2.19 -5.34
CA ILE A 104 -6.30 1.12 -4.56
C ILE A 104 -7.77 0.95 -4.92
N TYR A 105 -8.48 2.03 -5.20
CA TYR A 105 -9.87 1.97 -5.65
C TYR A 105 -10.03 1.38 -7.04
N ALA A 106 -9.18 1.76 -7.99
CA ALA A 106 -9.19 1.15 -9.33
C ALA A 106 -8.96 -0.37 -9.29
N ARG A 107 -8.24 -0.88 -8.28
CA ARG A 107 -8.00 -2.31 -8.12
C ARG A 107 -9.15 -3.05 -7.45
N THR A 108 -9.75 -2.43 -6.45
CA THR A 108 -10.76 -3.07 -5.61
C THR A 108 -12.17 -2.91 -6.17
N LEU A 109 -12.44 -1.77 -6.81
CA LEU A 109 -13.79 -1.37 -7.21
C LEU A 109 -14.13 -1.70 -8.68
N PHE A 110 -13.15 -1.88 -9.56
CA PHE A 110 -13.43 -2.03 -11.00
C PHE A 110 -14.41 -3.18 -11.29
N LYS A 111 -14.26 -4.31 -10.60
CA LYS A 111 -15.11 -5.48 -10.84
C LYS A 111 -16.58 -5.20 -10.55
N PHE A 112 -16.88 -4.34 -9.59
CA PHE A 112 -18.23 -3.94 -9.24
C PHE A 112 -18.78 -2.88 -10.20
N ARG A 113 -17.91 -2.05 -10.76
CA ARG A 113 -18.28 -1.09 -11.81
C ARG A 113 -18.67 -1.79 -13.11
N GLU A 114 -17.85 -2.75 -13.54
CA GLU A 114 -18.07 -3.50 -14.79
C GLU A 114 -19.11 -4.62 -14.63
N SER A 115 -19.48 -4.95 -13.39
CA SER A 115 -20.50 -5.94 -13.11
C SER A 115 -21.89 -5.45 -13.53
N SER A 116 -22.62 -6.32 -14.23
CA SER A 116 -24.05 -6.15 -14.46
C SER A 116 -24.90 -6.51 -13.24
N GLN A 117 -24.33 -7.26 -12.29
CA GLN A 117 -25.01 -7.59 -11.03
C GLN A 117 -24.90 -6.39 -10.08
N PRO A 118 -26.01 -6.01 -9.42
CA PRO A 118 -25.98 -4.95 -8.44
C PRO A 118 -25.14 -5.34 -7.23
N SER A 119 -24.42 -4.37 -6.68
CA SER A 119 -23.60 -4.53 -5.47
C SER A 119 -23.99 -3.53 -4.40
N LYS A 120 -23.46 -3.70 -3.18
CA LYS A 120 -23.68 -2.82 -2.04
C LYS A 120 -22.36 -2.35 -1.44
N LEU A 121 -22.23 -1.06 -1.24
CA LEU A 121 -21.08 -0.42 -0.59
C LEU A 121 -21.53 0.18 0.74
N LEU A 122 -20.76 -0.03 1.80
CA LEU A 122 -20.84 0.72 3.04
C LEU A 122 -19.60 1.60 3.20
N GLU A 123 -19.77 2.90 3.31
CA GLU A 123 -18.71 3.82 3.75
C GLU A 123 -18.93 4.19 5.23
N ILE A 124 -17.91 4.02 6.05
CA ILE A 124 -17.90 4.49 7.43
C ILE A 124 -17.25 5.87 7.40
N GLY A 125 -17.98 6.89 7.85
CA GLY A 125 -17.57 8.30 7.76
C GLY A 125 -18.13 8.98 6.51
N LEU A 126 -19.00 9.97 6.70
CA LEU A 126 -19.51 10.84 5.64
C LEU A 126 -18.76 12.19 5.58
N GLY A 127 -17.74 12.37 6.43
CA GLY A 127 -16.99 13.61 6.56
C GLY A 127 -17.79 14.75 7.21
N CYS A 128 -18.86 14.44 7.94
CA CYS A 128 -19.81 15.46 8.40
C CYS A 128 -19.22 16.45 9.40
N ILE A 129 -18.11 16.13 10.05
CA ILE A 129 -17.42 17.04 10.96
C ILE A 129 -16.56 18.09 10.23
N TYR A 130 -16.16 17.86 8.98
CA TYR A 130 -15.25 18.75 8.24
C TYR A 130 -15.96 19.90 7.53
N ASP A 131 -15.38 21.10 7.58
CA ASP A 131 -16.06 22.35 7.21
C ASP A 131 -16.41 22.49 5.72
N ASN A 132 -15.69 21.78 4.85
CA ASN A 132 -15.74 22.06 3.42
C ASN A 132 -16.88 21.34 2.68
N CYS A 133 -17.23 20.10 3.07
CA CYS A 133 -18.30 19.33 2.42
C CYS A 133 -18.58 18.00 3.15
N ALA A 134 -19.84 17.52 3.13
CA ALA A 134 -20.25 16.21 3.66
C ALA A 134 -20.78 15.26 2.56
N LEU A 135 -20.29 15.43 1.34
CA LEU A 135 -20.74 14.71 0.14
C LEU A 135 -19.61 14.00 -0.62
N GLY A 136 -18.39 13.96 -0.05
CA GLY A 136 -17.21 13.44 -0.74
C GLY A 136 -17.40 12.02 -1.24
N GLY A 137 -17.82 11.13 -0.33
CA GLY A 137 -18.18 9.75 -0.63
C GLY A 137 -19.31 9.62 -1.65
N PRO A 138 -20.54 10.09 -1.35
CA PRO A 138 -21.68 9.95 -2.26
C PRO A 138 -21.43 10.48 -3.68
N LEU A 139 -20.80 11.66 -3.83
CA LEU A 139 -20.50 12.24 -5.14
C LEU A 139 -19.44 11.45 -5.92
N THR A 140 -18.56 10.73 -5.22
CA THR A 140 -17.51 9.92 -5.84
C THR A 140 -18.03 8.53 -6.18
N TYR A 141 -18.51 7.79 -5.18
CA TYR A 141 -18.84 6.37 -5.35
C TYR A 141 -20.12 6.14 -6.15
N MET A 142 -21.17 6.95 -5.97
CA MET A 142 -22.41 6.77 -6.75
C MET A 142 -22.19 7.07 -8.24
N ALA A 143 -21.26 7.97 -8.56
CA ALA A 143 -20.87 8.26 -9.93
C ALA A 143 -19.95 7.18 -10.53
N TYR A 144 -18.98 6.69 -9.73
CA TYR A 144 -18.02 5.69 -10.17
C TYR A 144 -18.61 4.27 -10.24
N LEU A 145 -19.60 3.94 -9.40
CA LEU A 145 -20.24 2.63 -9.29
C LEU A 145 -21.76 2.73 -9.54
N PRO A 146 -22.20 2.93 -10.79
CA PRO A 146 -23.61 3.20 -11.10
C PRO A 146 -24.57 2.05 -10.75
N ASN A 147 -24.07 0.81 -10.68
CA ASN A 147 -24.85 -0.37 -10.28
C ASN A 147 -24.70 -0.72 -8.79
N THR A 148 -24.04 0.12 -7.98
CA THR A 148 -23.84 -0.10 -6.55
C THR A 148 -24.78 0.75 -5.73
N THR A 149 -25.48 0.13 -4.78
CA THR A 149 -26.21 0.85 -3.74
C THR A 149 -25.22 1.35 -2.69
N TYR A 150 -25.19 2.66 -2.49
CA TYR A 150 -24.33 3.31 -1.52
C TYR A 150 -25.03 3.36 -0.16
N HIS A 151 -24.33 2.95 0.88
CA HIS A 151 -24.75 3.06 2.27
C HIS A 151 -23.65 3.75 3.05
N ALA A 152 -24.03 4.39 4.15
CA ALA A 152 -23.03 4.94 5.06
C ALA A 152 -23.32 4.61 6.53
N LEU A 153 -22.27 4.68 7.35
CA LEU A 153 -22.35 4.66 8.80
C LEU A 153 -21.68 5.93 9.32
N GLU A 154 -22.44 6.76 10.03
CA GLU A 154 -21.97 8.04 10.52
C GLU A 154 -22.35 8.21 12.00
N ILE A 155 -21.43 8.80 12.77
CA ILE A 155 -21.55 8.94 14.21
C ILE A 155 -22.60 9.97 14.60
N ASP A 156 -22.73 11.04 13.81
CA ASP A 156 -23.73 12.08 14.01
C ASP A 156 -24.31 12.57 12.67
N ILE A 157 -25.40 11.93 12.26
CA ILE A 157 -26.11 12.26 11.02
C ILE A 157 -26.75 13.66 11.10
N SER A 158 -27.05 14.16 12.31
CA SER A 158 -27.71 15.45 12.46
C SER A 158 -26.84 16.60 11.96
N VAL A 159 -25.52 16.49 12.15
CA VAL A 159 -24.53 17.43 11.61
C VAL A 159 -24.51 17.39 10.08
N CYS A 160 -24.57 16.19 9.47
CA CYS A 160 -24.65 16.05 8.01
C CYS A 160 -25.88 16.76 7.46
N LYS A 161 -27.04 16.53 8.07
CA LYS A 161 -28.32 17.12 7.64
C LYS A 161 -28.30 18.63 7.73
N ALA A 162 -27.76 19.19 8.82
CA ALA A 162 -27.58 20.63 8.96
C ALA A 162 -26.68 21.19 7.84
N LYS A 163 -25.57 20.52 7.53
CA LYS A 163 -24.69 20.90 6.42
C LYS A 163 -25.36 20.76 5.06
N TYR A 164 -26.18 19.74 4.84
CA TYR A 164 -26.89 19.54 3.57
C TYR A 164 -27.91 20.65 3.34
N ALA A 165 -28.65 21.03 4.39
CA ALA A 165 -29.56 22.16 4.36
C ALA A 165 -28.82 23.48 4.08
N ALA A 166 -27.66 23.70 4.72
CA ALA A 166 -26.86 24.91 4.53
C ALA A 166 -26.24 25.04 3.12
N ASN A 167 -25.94 23.92 2.44
CA ASN A 167 -25.25 23.89 1.16
C ASN A 167 -26.17 23.64 -0.06
N ASN A 168 -27.50 23.76 0.10
CA ASN A 168 -28.48 23.53 -0.97
C ASN A 168 -28.31 22.17 -1.68
N VAL A 169 -28.03 21.12 -0.92
CA VAL A 169 -27.86 19.77 -1.48
C VAL A 169 -29.17 19.32 -2.14
N PRO A 170 -29.13 18.72 -3.35
CA PRO A 170 -30.34 18.28 -4.04
C PRO A 170 -31.22 17.41 -3.15
N LEU A 171 -32.54 17.67 -3.15
CA LEU A 171 -33.51 16.97 -2.30
C LEU A 171 -33.39 15.45 -2.40
N LYS A 172 -33.12 14.92 -3.60
CA LYS A 172 -32.89 13.49 -3.84
C LYS A 172 -31.76 12.94 -2.96
N LEU A 173 -30.63 13.64 -2.89
CA LEU A 173 -29.46 13.22 -2.10
C LEU A 173 -29.68 13.45 -0.60
N SER A 174 -30.40 14.52 -0.23
CA SER A 174 -30.81 14.76 1.15
C SER A 174 -31.78 13.70 1.69
N THR A 175 -32.69 13.21 0.85
CA THR A 175 -33.61 12.10 1.22
C THR A 175 -32.86 10.77 1.24
N TYR A 176 -31.88 10.59 0.35
CA TYR A 176 -31.08 9.36 0.27
C TYR A 176 -30.41 9.02 1.60
N ILE A 177 -29.89 10.02 2.32
CA ILE A 177 -29.22 9.76 3.60
C ILE A 177 -30.18 9.28 4.70
N ASP A 178 -31.47 9.61 4.63
CA ASP A 178 -32.47 9.08 5.58
C ASP A 178 -32.72 7.60 5.37
N GLU A 179 -32.65 7.14 4.13
CA GLU A 179 -32.99 5.79 3.72
C GLU A 179 -31.79 4.84 3.80
N HIS A 180 -30.57 5.35 3.59
CA HIS A 180 -29.37 4.54 3.37
C HIS A 180 -28.25 4.68 4.41
N VAL A 181 -28.46 5.45 5.48
CA VAL A 181 -27.42 5.69 6.50
C VAL A 181 -27.79 5.06 7.84
N CYS A 182 -26.77 4.47 8.48
CA CYS A 182 -26.80 4.00 9.86
C CYS A 182 -26.23 5.07 10.78
N HIS A 183 -26.84 5.23 11.96
CA HIS A 183 -26.41 6.20 12.96
C HIS A 183 -25.70 5.49 14.11
N GLY A 184 -24.50 5.97 14.47
CA GLY A 184 -23.78 5.56 15.67
C GLY A 184 -22.30 5.26 15.42
N SER A 185 -21.62 4.78 16.46
CA SER A 185 -20.19 4.50 16.39
C SER A 185 -19.89 3.27 15.51
N SER A 186 -18.90 3.40 14.63
CA SER A 186 -18.34 2.27 13.86
C SER A 186 -17.54 1.28 14.68
N ALA A 187 -17.24 1.60 15.95
CA ALA A 187 -16.58 0.73 16.90
C ALA A 187 -17.53 0.18 17.97
N ASP A 188 -18.83 0.18 17.70
CA ASP A 188 -19.86 -0.40 18.56
C ASP A 188 -20.52 -1.61 17.87
N THR A 189 -20.35 -2.80 18.47
CA THR A 189 -20.81 -4.08 17.86
C THR A 189 -22.31 -4.11 17.59
N PRO A 190 -23.21 -3.72 18.52
CA PRO A 190 -24.64 -3.59 18.23
C PRO A 190 -24.93 -2.68 17.04
N THR A 191 -24.29 -1.51 16.96
CA THR A 191 -24.48 -0.55 15.88
C THR A 191 -24.08 -1.14 14.52
N VAL A 192 -22.86 -1.65 14.38
CA VAL A 192 -22.40 -2.20 13.09
C VAL A 192 -23.15 -3.47 12.70
N SER A 193 -23.57 -4.29 13.67
CA SER A 193 -24.37 -5.50 13.42
C SER A 193 -25.78 -5.16 12.96
N ALA A 194 -26.42 -4.15 13.58
CA ALA A 194 -27.72 -3.65 13.15
C ALA A 194 -27.63 -3.06 11.74
N CYS A 195 -26.56 -2.31 11.45
CA CYS A 195 -26.33 -1.75 10.12
C CYS A 195 -26.17 -2.85 9.06
N GLY A 196 -25.29 -3.83 9.32
CA GLY A 196 -25.09 -5.00 8.46
C GLY A 196 -26.36 -5.84 8.27
N SER A 197 -27.19 -5.97 9.29
CA SER A 197 -28.48 -6.68 9.20
C SER A 197 -29.52 -5.90 8.39
N LYS A 198 -29.52 -4.57 8.49
CA LYS A 198 -30.49 -3.71 7.80
C LYS A 198 -30.18 -3.59 6.30
N PHE A 199 -28.92 -3.37 5.95
CA PHE A 199 -28.53 -3.01 4.59
C PHE A 199 -27.65 -4.04 3.90
N GLY A 200 -26.92 -4.85 4.66
CA GLY A 200 -25.98 -5.83 4.13
C GLY A 200 -26.65 -7.07 3.50
N PRO A 201 -25.86 -8.14 3.29
CA PRO A 201 -24.40 -8.12 3.37
C PRO A 201 -23.83 -7.17 2.28
N PHE A 202 -22.69 -6.56 2.56
CA PHE A 202 -22.01 -5.61 1.69
C PHE A 202 -20.96 -6.31 0.85
N ASP A 203 -20.80 -5.85 -0.39
CA ASP A 203 -19.71 -6.25 -1.29
C ASP A 203 -18.43 -5.46 -1.00
N ILE A 204 -18.61 -4.22 -0.55
CA ILE A 204 -17.52 -3.28 -0.27
C ILE A 204 -17.80 -2.61 1.07
N VAL A 205 -16.83 -2.61 1.97
CA VAL A 205 -16.81 -1.79 3.19
C VAL A 205 -15.58 -0.91 3.14
N ILE A 206 -15.75 0.40 3.28
CA ILE A 206 -14.69 1.41 3.35
C ILE A 206 -14.72 2.03 4.74
N ASP A 207 -13.61 1.99 5.47
CA ASP A 207 -13.43 2.72 6.73
C ASP A 207 -12.63 4.00 6.50
N ASP A 208 -13.38 5.11 6.38
CA ASP A 208 -12.92 6.50 6.28
C ASP A 208 -13.48 7.31 7.47
N GLY A 209 -13.56 6.64 8.63
CA GLY A 209 -14.29 7.13 9.80
C GLY A 209 -13.48 8.11 10.65
N SER A 210 -13.27 7.77 11.92
CA SER A 210 -12.55 8.67 12.85
C SER A 210 -11.02 8.57 12.75
N HIS A 211 -10.53 7.58 12.01
CA HIS A 211 -9.13 7.13 11.92
C HIS A 211 -8.49 6.78 13.27
N MET A 212 -9.28 6.75 14.36
CA MET A 212 -8.80 6.30 15.66
C MET A 212 -8.32 4.86 15.51
N LEU A 213 -7.10 4.57 15.94
CA LEU A 213 -6.52 3.23 15.85
C LEU A 213 -7.45 2.15 16.38
N LYS A 214 -8.21 2.48 17.43
CA LYS A 214 -9.19 1.58 18.01
C LYS A 214 -10.35 1.25 17.08
N HIS A 215 -10.84 2.24 16.35
CA HIS A 215 -11.96 2.07 15.42
C HIS A 215 -11.51 1.33 14.16
N THR A 216 -10.38 1.71 13.58
CA THR A 216 -9.86 1.02 12.38
C THR A 216 -9.48 -0.42 12.68
N SER A 217 -8.88 -0.68 13.86
CA SER A 217 -8.60 -2.06 14.32
C SER A 217 -9.89 -2.85 14.55
N PHE A 218 -10.92 -2.22 15.11
CA PHE A 218 -12.23 -2.85 15.25
C PHE A 218 -12.80 -3.22 13.87
N SER A 219 -12.74 -2.33 12.87
CA SER A 219 -13.20 -2.61 11.51
C SER A 219 -12.51 -3.85 10.91
N PHE A 220 -11.19 -3.96 11.05
CA PHE A 220 -10.44 -5.17 10.63
C PHE A 220 -10.95 -6.43 11.34
N LEU A 221 -11.02 -6.40 12.68
CA LEU A 221 -11.37 -7.58 13.47
C LEU A 221 -12.83 -8.02 13.23
N PHE A 222 -13.74 -7.06 13.10
CA PHE A 222 -15.17 -7.26 12.94
C PHE A 222 -15.52 -7.68 11.51
N TRP A 223 -15.24 -6.85 10.49
CA TRP A 223 -15.79 -7.05 9.15
C TRP A 223 -15.27 -8.32 8.46
N LEU A 224 -14.01 -8.70 8.68
CA LEU A 224 -13.46 -9.94 8.13
C LEU A 224 -14.11 -11.20 8.69
N LYS A 225 -14.60 -11.16 9.94
CA LYS A 225 -15.33 -12.26 10.59
C LYS A 225 -16.85 -12.15 10.42
N SER A 226 -17.36 -10.93 10.21
CA SER A 226 -18.79 -10.64 10.15
C SER A 226 -19.45 -11.20 8.90
N PRO A 227 -20.66 -11.79 8.98
CA PRO A 227 -21.46 -12.13 7.80
C PRO A 227 -21.92 -10.90 7.01
N GLY A 228 -21.79 -9.69 7.59
CA GLY A 228 -22.13 -8.43 6.93
C GLY A 228 -21.20 -8.04 5.78
N LEU A 229 -20.04 -8.67 5.63
CA LEU A 229 -19.19 -8.57 4.43
C LEU A 229 -19.23 -9.90 3.68
N VAL A 230 -19.61 -9.87 2.40
CA VAL A 230 -19.70 -11.10 1.58
C VAL A 230 -18.33 -11.72 1.34
N PRO A 231 -18.24 -13.05 1.21
CA PRO A 231 -17.09 -13.68 0.57
C PRO A 231 -16.80 -13.06 -0.81
N GLY A 232 -15.55 -12.75 -1.10
CA GLY A 232 -15.11 -12.07 -2.32
C GLY A 232 -15.24 -10.55 -2.27
N GLY A 233 -15.88 -10.01 -1.21
CA GLY A 233 -15.99 -8.59 -0.94
C GLY A 233 -14.69 -8.00 -0.37
N TYR A 234 -14.61 -6.67 -0.36
CA TYR A 234 -13.44 -5.93 0.14
C TYR A 234 -13.76 -5.15 1.41
N LEU A 235 -12.83 -5.21 2.37
CA LEU A 235 -12.68 -4.21 3.43
C LEU A 235 -11.51 -3.30 3.07
N ILE A 236 -11.75 -2.00 2.92
CA ILE A 236 -10.75 -0.97 2.63
C ILE A 236 -10.67 -0.04 3.85
N ILE A 237 -9.48 0.32 4.29
CA ILE A 237 -9.26 1.21 5.44
C ILE A 237 -8.31 2.33 4.99
N GLU A 238 -8.76 3.57 5.13
CA GLU A 238 -8.04 4.79 4.72
C GLU A 238 -7.31 5.46 5.89
N ASP A 239 -6.52 6.48 5.56
CA ASP A 239 -5.81 7.39 6.46
C ASP A 239 -4.92 6.74 7.51
N LEU A 240 -4.24 5.66 7.14
CA LEU A 240 -3.36 4.93 8.02
C LEU A 240 -2.10 5.72 8.45
N GLN A 241 -1.73 6.80 7.75
CA GLN A 241 -0.64 7.73 8.14
C GLN A 241 -0.85 8.33 9.53
N VAL A 242 -2.10 8.59 9.92
CA VAL A 242 -2.41 9.18 11.23
C VAL A 242 -2.11 8.22 12.39
N SER A 243 -1.86 6.93 12.10
CA SER A 243 -1.37 5.94 13.07
C SER A 243 -0.05 6.35 13.74
N SER A 244 0.73 7.22 13.09
CA SER A 244 1.98 7.77 13.62
C SER A 244 1.79 9.01 14.50
N MET A 245 0.59 9.61 14.50
CA MET A 245 0.27 10.84 15.22
C MET A 245 -0.26 10.54 16.62
N VAL A 246 0.32 11.17 17.65
CA VAL A 246 0.02 10.89 19.07
C VAL A 246 -1.48 10.92 19.41
N ALA A 247 -2.23 11.88 18.87
CA ALA A 247 -3.66 12.02 19.17
C ALA A 247 -4.49 10.80 18.74
N TRP A 248 -4.19 10.21 17.59
CA TRP A 248 -4.85 9.00 17.10
C TRP A 248 -4.17 7.73 17.65
N ALA A 249 -2.85 7.75 17.79
CA ALA A 249 -2.06 6.63 18.31
C ALA A 249 -2.44 6.24 19.74
N ASN A 250 -2.70 7.24 20.60
CA ASN A 250 -3.07 7.02 22.00
C ASN A 250 -4.42 6.33 22.17
N THR A 251 -5.27 6.29 21.14
CA THR A 251 -6.56 5.58 21.19
C THR A 251 -6.40 4.06 21.23
N ALA A 252 -5.25 3.53 20.79
CA ALA A 252 -4.90 2.11 20.96
C ALA A 252 -4.45 1.77 22.40
N LEU A 253 -4.22 2.79 23.24
CA LEU A 253 -3.68 2.62 24.59
C LEU A 253 -4.74 2.76 25.68
N ASP A 254 -5.99 3.01 25.31
CA ASP A 254 -6.96 3.69 26.16
C ASP A 254 -7.23 2.99 27.50
N TYR A 255 -6.43 3.43 28.47
CA TYR A 255 -6.65 3.40 29.90
C TYR A 255 -6.93 4.85 30.28
N SER A 256 -8.21 5.24 30.36
CA SER A 256 -8.74 6.34 31.17
C SER A 256 -8.07 7.74 31.12
N TYR A 257 -7.18 8.06 30.18
CA TYR A 257 -6.36 9.28 30.25
C TYR A 257 -6.85 10.44 29.37
N TRP A 258 -7.90 10.25 28.57
CA TRP A 258 -8.46 11.31 27.72
C TRP A 258 -9.75 11.92 28.27
N SER A 259 -9.82 12.13 29.58
CA SER A 259 -10.97 12.75 30.27
C SER A 259 -11.09 14.27 30.07
N SER A 260 -10.22 14.91 29.28
CA SER A 260 -10.21 16.37 29.13
C SER A 260 -10.78 16.86 27.79
N PHE A 261 -11.12 15.96 26.86
CA PHE A 261 -11.77 16.29 25.58
C PHE A 261 -13.04 15.45 25.30
N SER A 262 -13.47 14.64 26.27
CA SER A 262 -14.55 13.65 26.13
C SER A 262 -15.85 14.14 26.77
N PHE A 263 -16.71 14.77 25.97
CA PHE A 263 -18.12 14.98 26.36
C PHE A 263 -19.07 13.93 25.76
N TRP A 264 -18.60 13.00 24.92
CA TRP A 264 -19.51 12.15 24.13
C TRP A 264 -19.16 10.66 23.97
N TRP A 265 -18.24 10.03 24.70
CA TRP A 265 -17.89 8.61 24.39
C TRP A 265 -17.92 7.72 25.63
N ASN A 266 -19.01 6.96 25.81
CA ASN A 266 -19.19 6.03 26.93
C ASN A 266 -19.78 4.67 26.47
N ALA A 267 -19.21 4.10 25.40
CA ALA A 267 -19.51 2.73 25.00
C ALA A 267 -18.41 1.79 25.53
N LYS A 268 -18.80 0.70 26.21
CA LYS A 268 -17.88 -0.39 26.60
C LYS A 268 -17.33 -1.03 25.32
N GLN A 269 -16.09 -0.76 24.99
CA GLN A 269 -15.44 -1.26 23.78
C GLN A 269 -14.37 -2.32 24.13
N PRO A 270 -14.04 -3.24 23.20
CA PRO A 270 -13.07 -4.29 23.45
C PRO A 270 -11.68 -3.73 23.78
N ALA A 271 -10.92 -4.49 24.57
CA ALA A 271 -9.56 -4.14 24.94
C ALA A 271 -8.65 -4.33 23.73
N ILE A 272 -8.23 -3.23 23.11
CA ILE A 272 -7.22 -3.31 22.04
C ILE A 272 -5.86 -3.36 22.68
N ALA A 273 -5.08 -4.34 22.23
CA ALA A 273 -3.70 -4.48 22.61
C ALA A 273 -2.89 -3.21 22.33
N ARG A 274 -2.20 -2.73 23.38
CA ARG A 274 -1.37 -1.53 23.35
C ARG A 274 -0.51 -1.47 22.09
N GLY A 275 -0.86 -0.57 21.18
CA GLY A 275 -0.07 -0.26 19.99
C GLY A 275 -0.23 -1.19 18.79
N THR A 276 -1.18 -2.14 18.78
CA THR A 276 -1.45 -2.90 17.54
C THR A 276 -2.42 -2.13 16.65
N THR A 277 -1.96 -1.78 15.46
CA THR A 277 -2.71 -1.00 14.46
C THR A 277 -3.15 -1.87 13.29
N VAL A 278 -4.04 -1.35 12.45
CA VAL A 278 -4.37 -1.99 11.15
C VAL A 278 -3.14 -2.15 10.27
N VAL A 279 -2.22 -1.17 10.30
CA VAL A 279 -0.91 -1.30 9.65
C VAL A 279 -0.19 -2.54 10.15
N ASN A 280 -0.15 -2.79 11.45
CA ASN A 280 0.47 -3.99 11.99
C ASN A 280 -0.27 -5.26 11.59
N TYR A 281 -1.61 -5.27 11.52
CA TYR A 281 -2.36 -6.43 11.02
C TYR A 281 -2.04 -6.72 9.56
N ALA A 282 -2.06 -5.71 8.70
CA ALA A 282 -1.73 -5.85 7.28
C ALA A 282 -0.33 -6.44 7.09
N GLN A 283 0.67 -5.86 7.77
CA GLN A 283 2.07 -6.33 7.75
C GLN A 283 2.19 -7.77 8.25
N SER A 284 1.55 -8.08 9.38
CA SER A 284 1.63 -9.41 10.00
C SER A 284 0.93 -10.46 9.17
N LEU A 285 -0.25 -10.15 8.65
CA LEU A 285 -1.05 -11.07 7.85
C LEU A 285 -0.36 -11.37 6.54
N LEU A 286 0.21 -10.34 5.88
CA LEU A 286 1.00 -10.51 4.66
C LEU A 286 2.20 -11.42 4.93
N MET A 287 3.00 -11.17 5.98
CA MET A 287 4.15 -12.00 6.30
C MET A 287 3.75 -13.43 6.71
N CYS A 288 2.61 -13.57 7.38
CA CYS A 288 2.07 -14.85 7.79
C CYS A 288 1.58 -15.67 6.59
N GLN A 289 0.92 -15.04 5.61
CA GLN A 289 0.54 -15.68 4.36
C GLN A 289 1.75 -16.04 3.51
N LEU A 290 2.72 -15.13 3.39
CA LEU A 290 3.91 -15.30 2.56
C LEU A 290 4.81 -16.43 3.08
N SER A 291 5.07 -16.46 4.39
CA SER A 291 6.14 -17.28 4.96
C SER A 291 5.80 -17.90 6.32
N SER A 292 4.56 -17.79 6.79
CA SER A 292 4.14 -18.23 8.13
C SER A 292 4.88 -17.55 9.29
N VAL A 293 5.47 -16.38 9.02
CA VAL A 293 6.15 -15.52 9.99
C VAL A 293 5.16 -14.47 10.52
N LEU A 294 5.28 -14.08 11.80
CA LEU A 294 4.38 -13.12 12.46
C LEU A 294 2.90 -13.57 12.53
N CYS A 295 2.62 -14.87 12.51
CA CYS A 295 1.26 -15.40 12.60
C CYS A 295 0.61 -15.30 13.99
N LEU A 296 1.44 -15.22 15.04
CA LEU A 296 0.98 -15.21 16.43
C LEU A 296 1.01 -13.78 16.98
N ALA A 297 0.10 -13.48 17.91
CA ALA A 297 0.02 -12.18 18.57
C ALA A 297 0.13 -12.30 20.11
N PRO A 298 1.29 -12.74 20.64
CA PRO A 298 1.38 -13.17 22.04
C PRO A 298 1.12 -12.06 23.07
N HIS A 299 1.32 -10.79 22.71
CA HIS A 299 1.09 -9.66 23.62
C HIS A 299 -0.29 -9.02 23.49
N ALA A 300 -1.01 -9.33 22.41
CA ALA A 300 -2.25 -8.66 22.08
C ALA A 300 -3.50 -9.47 22.45
N GLY A 301 -3.34 -10.75 22.73
CA GLY A 301 -4.46 -11.68 22.91
C GLY A 301 -4.68 -12.53 21.67
N GLU A 302 -5.35 -13.66 21.85
CA GLU A 302 -5.58 -14.66 20.80
C GLU A 302 -6.36 -14.09 19.61
N GLU A 303 -7.33 -13.21 19.87
CA GLU A 303 -8.15 -12.58 18.82
C GLU A 303 -7.35 -11.73 17.82
N HIS A 304 -6.14 -11.31 18.20
CA HIS A 304 -5.21 -10.56 17.36
C HIS A 304 -4.21 -11.44 16.60
N ALA A 305 -4.24 -12.77 16.80
CA ALA A 305 -3.34 -13.67 16.08
C ALA A 305 -3.76 -13.81 14.62
N MET A 306 -2.84 -13.47 13.70
CA MET A 306 -3.11 -13.50 12.25
C MET A 306 -3.43 -14.90 11.73
N ILE A 307 -3.03 -15.95 12.44
CA ILE A 307 -3.40 -17.32 12.10
C ILE A 307 -4.92 -17.52 11.94
N HIS A 308 -5.75 -16.77 12.67
CA HIS A 308 -7.21 -16.83 12.55
C HIS A 308 -7.76 -16.11 11.31
N TYR A 309 -6.94 -15.28 10.67
CA TYR A 309 -7.32 -14.45 9.52
C TYR A 309 -6.70 -14.92 8.20
N VAL A 310 -5.64 -15.75 8.24
CA VAL A 310 -4.95 -16.27 7.04
C VAL A 310 -5.90 -16.89 6.03
N ASN A 311 -6.93 -17.61 6.49
CA ASN A 311 -7.92 -18.26 5.63
C ASN A 311 -9.17 -17.37 5.38
N LEU A 312 -9.33 -16.29 6.13
CA LEU A 312 -10.44 -15.34 5.94
C LEU A 312 -10.12 -14.29 4.89
N VAL A 313 -8.84 -14.11 4.56
CA VAL A 313 -8.37 -13.13 3.59
C VAL A 313 -7.61 -13.87 2.49
N ASP A 314 -7.97 -13.68 1.23
CA ASP A 314 -7.27 -14.30 0.11
C ASP A 314 -6.54 -13.29 -0.79
N GLN A 315 -6.68 -11.99 -0.49
CA GLN A 315 -5.90 -10.93 -1.09
C GLN A 315 -5.69 -9.79 -0.10
N ILE A 316 -4.47 -9.24 -0.06
CA ILE A 316 -4.15 -8.01 0.67
C ILE A 316 -3.55 -7.05 -0.34
N ILE A 317 -4.01 -5.80 -0.36
CA ILE A 317 -3.45 -4.70 -1.15
C ILE A 317 -3.01 -3.62 -0.18
N VAL A 318 -1.71 -3.34 -0.17
CA VAL A 318 -1.07 -2.32 0.64
C VAL A 318 -0.71 -1.17 -0.28
N ALA A 319 -1.30 0.00 -0.05
CA ALA A 319 -1.00 1.24 -0.74
C ALA A 319 -0.52 2.29 0.28
N PRO A 320 0.04 3.42 -0.16
CA PRO A 320 0.29 4.55 0.72
C PRO A 320 -0.98 4.88 1.47
N GLU A 321 -0.87 5.00 2.80
CA GLU A 321 -1.95 5.51 3.66
C GLU A 321 -3.21 4.62 3.72
N SER A 322 -3.24 3.47 3.04
CA SER A 322 -4.45 2.65 2.95
C SER A 322 -4.15 1.17 2.75
N VAL A 323 -5.10 0.33 3.15
CA VAL A 323 -5.04 -1.12 2.92
C VAL A 323 -6.40 -1.67 2.52
N ALA A 324 -6.40 -2.67 1.65
CA ALA A 324 -7.58 -3.45 1.33
C ALA A 324 -7.37 -4.94 1.62
N PHE A 325 -8.39 -5.58 2.18
CA PHE A 325 -8.45 -7.00 2.45
C PHE A 325 -9.63 -7.59 1.68
N ARG A 326 -9.37 -8.58 0.82
CA ARG A 326 -10.45 -9.34 0.17
C ARG A 326 -10.83 -10.52 1.04
N LYS A 327 -12.10 -10.61 1.40
CA LYS A 327 -12.61 -11.73 2.19
C LYS A 327 -12.64 -12.99 1.33
N SER A 328 -12.13 -14.10 1.85
CA SER A 328 -11.95 -15.33 1.10
C SER A 328 -13.27 -16.04 0.78
N ASN A 329 -13.34 -16.63 -0.41
CA ASN A 329 -14.46 -17.42 -0.95
C ASN A 329 -14.43 -18.90 -0.51
N VAL A 330 -14.02 -19.21 0.73
CA VAL A 330 -13.60 -20.55 1.23
C VAL A 330 -14.57 -21.74 0.95
N VAL A 331 -15.76 -21.52 0.41
CA VAL A 331 -16.66 -22.61 -0.02
C VAL A 331 -16.06 -23.51 -1.12
N THR A 332 -15.04 -23.09 -1.91
CA THR A 332 -14.42 -23.97 -2.91
C THR A 332 -12.91 -23.73 -3.12
N LEU A 333 -12.07 -24.36 -2.30
CA LEU A 333 -10.61 -24.39 -2.51
C LEU A 333 -10.16 -25.31 -3.66
N THR A 334 -11.07 -26.01 -4.35
CA THR A 334 -10.67 -27.09 -5.27
C THR A 334 -10.34 -26.66 -6.69
N GLU A 335 -10.92 -25.60 -7.28
CA GLU A 335 -10.63 -25.27 -8.70
C GLU A 335 -10.83 -23.79 -9.07
N ASN A 336 -10.58 -22.85 -8.16
CA ASN A 336 -10.75 -21.44 -8.52
C ASN A 336 -9.59 -21.00 -9.43
N LYS A 337 -9.86 -20.96 -10.75
CA LYS A 337 -9.15 -20.07 -11.68
C LYS A 337 -9.02 -18.72 -11.00
N LEU A 338 -7.81 -18.16 -11.00
CA LEU A 338 -7.56 -16.77 -10.67
C LEU A 338 -8.53 -15.91 -11.50
N THR A 339 -9.66 -15.49 -10.92
CA THR A 339 -10.49 -14.40 -11.46
C THR A 339 -9.75 -13.11 -11.15
N SER A 340 -8.49 -13.01 -11.57
CA SER A 340 -7.54 -12.12 -10.94
C SER A 340 -8.02 -10.69 -11.12
N ASP A 341 -8.52 -10.11 -10.03
CA ASP A 341 -8.64 -8.67 -9.80
C ASP A 341 -7.26 -7.97 -9.92
N MET A 342 -6.21 -8.78 -10.14
CA MET A 342 -4.82 -8.45 -10.42
C MET A 342 -4.43 -8.49 -11.88
N CYS A 343 -5.37 -8.73 -12.80
CA CYS A 343 -5.12 -8.67 -14.23
C CYS A 343 -4.44 -7.32 -14.53
N ILE A 344 -3.13 -7.39 -14.80
CA ILE A 344 -2.57 -6.69 -15.96
C ILE A 344 -3.66 -6.75 -17.01
N ALA A 345 -4.09 -5.61 -17.55
CA ALA A 345 -5.11 -5.51 -18.57
C ALA A 345 -4.91 -6.51 -19.73
N LEU A 346 -5.39 -7.73 -19.53
CA LEU A 346 -5.30 -8.90 -20.38
C LEU A 346 -6.66 -9.60 -20.25
N ASP A 347 -7.72 -8.81 -20.35
CA ASP A 347 -9.10 -9.29 -20.22
C ASP A 347 -9.46 -10.23 -21.38
N ASP A 348 -10.18 -11.30 -21.04
CA ASP A 348 -10.57 -12.43 -21.86
C ASP A 348 -12.02 -12.35 -22.39
N LYS A 349 -12.77 -11.31 -21.99
CA LYS A 349 -14.22 -11.22 -22.26
C LYS A 349 -14.68 -10.06 -23.11
N SER A 350 -13.88 -9.01 -23.27
CA SER A 350 -14.22 -8.02 -24.29
C SER A 350 -13.92 -8.63 -25.66
N GLY A 351 -14.88 -8.66 -26.58
CA GLY A 351 -14.61 -8.85 -28.01
C GLY A 351 -13.81 -7.67 -28.60
N SER A 352 -12.90 -7.09 -27.82
CA SER A 352 -12.07 -5.93 -28.14
C SER A 352 -10.65 -6.39 -28.48
N TYR A 353 -9.95 -5.52 -29.22
CA TYR A 353 -8.69 -5.70 -29.93
C TYR A 353 -7.45 -6.16 -29.10
N PHE A 354 -7.61 -6.74 -27.91
CA PHE A 354 -6.53 -7.25 -27.07
C PHE A 354 -6.08 -8.67 -27.48
N ASP A 355 -5.49 -8.76 -28.67
CA ASP A 355 -4.65 -9.89 -29.10
C ASP A 355 -3.16 -9.67 -28.76
N ARG A 356 -2.82 -8.58 -28.05
CA ARG A 356 -1.43 -8.30 -27.71
C ARG A 356 -0.97 -9.28 -26.63
N LYS A 357 0.01 -10.12 -26.98
CA LYS A 357 0.75 -10.96 -26.04
C LYS A 357 1.46 -10.09 -25.01
N ALA A 358 1.34 -10.46 -23.74
CA ALA A 358 2.12 -9.82 -22.68
C ALA A 358 3.58 -10.27 -22.76
N ASN A 359 4.50 -9.33 -22.61
CA ASN A 359 5.93 -9.60 -22.56
C ASN A 359 6.31 -9.93 -21.11
N VAL A 360 6.73 -11.16 -20.87
CA VAL A 360 7.00 -11.68 -19.52
C VAL A 360 8.47 -12.04 -19.40
N LEU A 361 9.15 -11.54 -18.37
CA LEU A 361 10.49 -11.99 -18.01
C LEU A 361 10.42 -12.92 -16.80
N VAL A 362 10.69 -14.20 -16.99
CA VAL A 362 10.85 -15.16 -15.89
C VAL A 362 12.29 -15.12 -15.39
N VAL A 363 12.47 -14.78 -14.12
CA VAL A 363 13.75 -14.72 -13.43
C VAL A 363 13.85 -15.90 -12.48
N ARG A 364 14.85 -16.77 -12.68
CA ARG A 364 15.14 -17.92 -11.83
C ARG A 364 16.41 -17.66 -11.02
N LEU A 365 16.37 -18.00 -9.73
CA LEU A 365 17.52 -17.82 -8.85
C LEU A 365 18.66 -18.83 -9.13
N ASP A 366 18.35 -19.98 -9.74
CA ASP A 366 19.26 -21.10 -9.97
C ASP A 366 19.53 -21.47 -11.46
N GLY A 367 20.62 -22.21 -11.69
CA GLY A 367 20.95 -22.88 -12.96
C GLY A 367 21.88 -22.14 -13.94
N ASN A 368 22.29 -22.85 -15.01
CA ASN A 368 23.22 -22.38 -16.05
C ASN A 368 22.54 -21.47 -17.10
N HIS A 369 23.31 -20.55 -17.70
CA HIS A 369 22.88 -19.42 -18.55
C HIS A 369 21.93 -19.76 -19.72
N LEU A 370 21.14 -18.76 -20.15
CA LEU A 370 20.33 -18.70 -21.39
C LEU A 370 20.87 -19.61 -22.51
N SER A 371 20.25 -20.76 -22.71
CA SER A 371 20.28 -21.37 -24.03
C SER A 371 19.17 -20.73 -24.85
N LYS A 372 19.45 -20.32 -26.09
CA LYS A 372 18.44 -19.91 -27.09
C LYS A 372 17.40 -21.01 -27.39
N LYS A 373 17.49 -22.17 -26.74
CA LYS A 373 16.58 -23.29 -26.93
C LYS A 373 15.23 -22.88 -26.37
N LEU A 374 14.20 -23.09 -27.20
CA LEU A 374 12.81 -22.84 -26.88
C LEU A 374 12.54 -23.21 -25.41
N LEU A 375 11.87 -22.29 -24.71
CA LEU A 375 11.10 -22.54 -23.50
C LEU A 375 10.68 -24.00 -23.39
N SER A 376 10.72 -24.59 -22.18
CA SER A 376 9.77 -25.68 -21.96
C SER A 376 8.39 -25.07 -22.18
N SER A 377 7.59 -25.69 -23.05
CA SER A 377 6.16 -25.39 -23.19
C SER A 377 5.47 -25.22 -21.83
N ASP A 378 6.02 -25.88 -20.83
CA ASP A 378 5.56 -26.00 -19.46
C ASP A 378 5.61 -24.67 -18.70
N THR A 379 6.63 -23.82 -18.82
CA THR A 379 6.67 -22.53 -18.09
C THR A 379 5.62 -21.57 -18.63
N ALA A 380 5.53 -21.44 -19.95
CA ALA A 380 4.50 -20.61 -20.57
C ALA A 380 3.10 -21.16 -20.25
N GLN A 381 2.91 -22.48 -20.33
CA GLN A 381 1.62 -23.11 -20.00
C GLN A 381 1.26 -22.96 -18.53
N HIS A 382 2.23 -23.09 -17.62
CA HIS A 382 2.06 -22.87 -16.19
C HIS A 382 1.60 -21.43 -15.92
N LEU A 383 2.30 -20.43 -16.48
CA LEU A 383 1.92 -19.03 -16.33
C LEU A 383 0.57 -18.70 -16.98
N ARG A 384 0.23 -19.29 -18.12
CA ARG A 384 -1.11 -19.15 -18.71
C ARG A 384 -2.20 -19.73 -17.81
N THR A 385 -1.95 -20.91 -17.25
CA THR A 385 -2.89 -21.57 -16.34
C THR A 385 -3.06 -20.76 -15.06
N ARG A 386 -1.95 -20.25 -14.50
CA ARG A 386 -1.93 -19.44 -13.30
C ARG A 386 -2.59 -18.09 -13.52
N LEU A 387 -2.16 -17.33 -14.53
CA LEU A 387 -2.58 -15.94 -14.73
C LEU A 387 -3.85 -15.80 -15.59
N GLY A 388 -4.36 -16.89 -16.18
CA GLY A 388 -5.54 -16.87 -17.03
C GLY A 388 -5.33 -16.20 -18.40
N VAL A 389 -4.08 -15.99 -18.82
CA VAL A 389 -3.72 -15.23 -20.03
C VAL A 389 -3.60 -16.13 -21.26
N ARG A 390 -4.11 -15.70 -22.42
CA ARG A 390 -4.09 -16.51 -23.66
C ARG A 390 -2.78 -16.45 -24.44
N GLY A 391 -2.00 -15.37 -24.28
CA GLY A 391 -0.76 -15.15 -25.02
C GLY A 391 0.34 -14.49 -24.17
N LEU A 392 1.48 -15.18 -24.05
CA LEU A 392 2.68 -14.68 -23.39
C LEU A 392 3.88 -14.82 -24.32
N ASP A 393 4.63 -13.74 -24.49
CA ASP A 393 5.99 -13.77 -25.02
C ASP A 393 6.94 -13.80 -23.82
N VAL A 394 7.43 -15.01 -23.52
CA VAL A 394 8.21 -15.28 -22.32
C VAL A 394 9.71 -15.22 -22.64
N TYR A 395 10.44 -14.45 -21.85
CA TYR A 395 11.88 -14.37 -21.77
C TYR A 395 12.34 -15.01 -20.47
N GLU A 396 13.53 -15.60 -20.42
CA GLU A 396 14.07 -16.21 -19.21
C GLU A 396 15.40 -15.55 -18.83
N LEU A 397 15.63 -15.32 -17.53
CA LEU A 397 16.89 -14.86 -16.99
C LEU A 397 17.25 -15.73 -15.78
N ARG A 398 18.48 -16.24 -15.76
CA ARG A 398 19.01 -17.03 -14.63
C ARG A 398 20.06 -16.22 -13.89
N LEU A 399 19.79 -15.87 -12.63
CA LEU A 399 20.66 -14.98 -11.88
C LEU A 399 22.00 -15.60 -11.54
N ALA A 400 22.03 -16.91 -11.29
CA ALA A 400 23.28 -17.65 -11.06
C ALA A 400 24.28 -17.56 -12.23
N SER A 401 23.80 -17.18 -13.42
CA SER A 401 24.61 -17.01 -14.62
C SER A 401 25.13 -15.59 -14.84
N CYS A 402 24.66 -14.62 -14.05
CA CYS A 402 25.13 -13.25 -14.09
C CYS A 402 26.34 -13.07 -13.17
N ALA A 403 27.44 -12.55 -13.72
CA ALA A 403 28.62 -12.20 -12.92
C ALA A 403 28.43 -10.93 -12.08
N SER A 404 27.48 -10.06 -12.46
CA SER A 404 27.21 -8.77 -11.78
C SER A 404 25.83 -8.21 -12.16
N VAL A 405 25.38 -7.18 -11.43
CA VAL A 405 24.16 -6.40 -11.75
C VAL A 405 24.21 -5.89 -13.19
N THR A 406 25.33 -5.29 -13.59
CA THR A 406 25.54 -4.75 -14.95
C THR A 406 25.39 -5.82 -16.03
N ALA A 407 25.92 -7.03 -15.82
CA ALA A 407 25.80 -8.13 -16.77
C ALA A 407 24.33 -8.60 -16.91
N CYS A 408 23.61 -8.64 -15.79
CA CYS A 408 22.18 -8.98 -15.76
C CYS A 408 21.33 -7.91 -16.46
N LEU A 409 21.55 -6.63 -16.16
CA LEU A 409 20.88 -5.51 -16.83
C LEU A 409 21.17 -5.48 -18.33
N ALA A 410 22.40 -5.77 -18.76
CA ALA A 410 22.72 -5.89 -20.18
C ALA A 410 21.91 -6.99 -20.87
N SER A 411 21.64 -8.10 -20.18
CA SER A 411 20.79 -9.19 -20.71
C SER A 411 19.32 -8.77 -20.80
N ILE A 412 18.79 -8.09 -19.78
CA ILE A 412 17.44 -7.52 -19.80
C ILE A 412 17.31 -6.48 -20.92
N ASN A 413 18.35 -5.66 -21.13
CA ASN A 413 18.34 -4.61 -22.15
C ASN A 413 18.31 -5.13 -23.59
N ARG A 414 18.74 -6.37 -23.83
CA ARG A 414 18.63 -7.06 -25.13
C ARG A 414 17.17 -7.41 -25.49
N ILE A 415 16.27 -7.48 -24.51
CA ILE A 415 14.84 -7.63 -24.77
C ILE A 415 14.36 -6.34 -25.42
N LYS A 416 13.95 -6.43 -26.69
CA LYS A 416 13.57 -5.24 -27.47
C LYS A 416 12.25 -4.63 -27.01
N SER A 417 11.33 -5.46 -26.51
CA SER A 417 10.04 -5.03 -25.99
C SER A 417 10.14 -4.49 -24.55
N THR A 418 9.17 -3.67 -24.18
CA THR A 418 8.86 -3.37 -22.78
C THR A 418 8.13 -4.57 -22.18
N LEU A 419 8.54 -4.95 -20.98
CA LEU A 419 7.96 -6.03 -20.18
C LEU A 419 6.69 -5.55 -19.50
N ASP A 420 5.66 -6.38 -19.50
CA ASP A 420 4.42 -6.16 -18.76
C ASP A 420 4.49 -6.84 -17.38
N LEU A 421 5.24 -7.93 -17.29
CA LEU A 421 5.40 -8.74 -16.09
C LEU A 421 6.84 -9.25 -15.95
N ILE A 422 7.36 -9.20 -14.73
CA ILE A 422 8.55 -9.95 -14.31
C ILE A 422 8.10 -10.99 -13.29
N VAL A 423 8.37 -12.27 -13.55
CA VAL A 423 8.07 -13.37 -12.63
C VAL A 423 9.36 -13.86 -12.02
N VAL A 424 9.55 -13.65 -10.73
CA VAL A 424 10.63 -14.24 -9.96
C VAL A 424 10.15 -15.56 -9.39
N GLU A 425 10.74 -16.66 -9.85
CA GLU A 425 10.52 -17.98 -9.27
C GLU A 425 11.49 -18.20 -8.10
N VAL A 426 10.94 -18.27 -6.89
CA VAL A 426 11.67 -18.56 -5.66
C VAL A 426 11.77 -20.09 -5.51
N PRO A 427 12.97 -20.68 -5.50
CA PRO A 427 13.13 -22.11 -5.38
C PRO A 427 12.80 -22.58 -3.97
N PHE A 428 12.37 -23.85 -3.82
CA PHE A 428 12.03 -24.44 -2.52
C PHE A 428 13.15 -24.33 -1.47
N ASN A 429 14.40 -24.28 -1.91
CA ASN A 429 15.59 -24.13 -1.07
C ASN A 429 16.00 -22.66 -0.82
N SER A 430 15.12 -21.67 -1.05
CA SER A 430 15.47 -20.25 -0.87
C SER A 430 15.86 -19.88 0.57
N GLY A 431 15.51 -20.71 1.55
CA GLY A 431 16.00 -20.59 2.93
C GLY A 431 17.48 -20.95 3.10
N GLU A 432 18.10 -21.64 2.14
CA GLU A 432 19.51 -22.05 2.20
C GLU A 432 20.44 -20.92 1.72
N GLN A 433 21.55 -20.75 2.44
CA GLN A 433 22.55 -19.70 2.19
C GLN A 433 23.12 -19.70 0.77
N LYS A 434 23.17 -20.87 0.10
CA LYS A 434 23.65 -20.99 -1.29
C LYS A 434 22.85 -20.17 -2.29
N THR A 435 21.60 -19.81 -1.98
CA THR A 435 20.74 -19.00 -2.87
C THR A 435 20.82 -17.51 -2.58
N TRP A 436 21.43 -17.10 -1.45
CA TRP A 436 21.38 -15.72 -0.97
C TRP A 436 22.09 -14.74 -1.89
N ALA A 437 23.18 -15.15 -2.55
CA ALA A 437 23.87 -14.30 -3.52
C ALA A 437 22.97 -13.93 -4.71
N SER A 438 22.22 -14.90 -5.26
CA SER A 438 21.27 -14.65 -6.34
C SER A 438 20.07 -13.82 -5.88
N GLN A 439 19.60 -14.00 -4.64
CA GLN A 439 18.57 -13.15 -4.05
C GLN A 439 19.04 -11.70 -3.88
N GLN A 440 20.27 -11.50 -3.39
CA GLN A 440 20.86 -10.16 -3.24
C GLN A 440 21.05 -9.49 -4.60
N LEU A 441 21.53 -10.23 -5.60
CA LEU A 441 21.64 -9.74 -6.97
C LEU A 441 20.28 -9.31 -7.55
N LEU A 442 19.21 -10.06 -7.29
CA LEU A 442 17.85 -9.67 -7.69
C LEU A 442 17.42 -8.35 -7.07
N ILE A 443 17.62 -8.20 -5.76
CA ILE A 443 17.27 -6.98 -5.01
C ILE A 443 18.01 -5.78 -5.59
N GLU A 444 19.30 -5.93 -5.89
CA GLU A 444 20.11 -4.89 -6.50
C GLU A 444 19.65 -4.52 -7.91
N ILE A 445 19.25 -5.50 -8.74
CA ILE A 445 18.66 -5.24 -10.05
C ILE A 445 17.37 -4.44 -9.90
N LEU A 446 16.44 -4.93 -9.06
CA LEU A 446 15.11 -4.32 -8.87
C LEU A 446 15.18 -2.90 -8.29
N GLY A 447 16.19 -2.58 -7.49
CA GLY A 447 16.40 -1.24 -6.95
C GLY A 447 17.56 -0.47 -7.60
N SER A 448 18.10 -0.92 -8.74
CA SER A 448 19.15 -0.19 -9.46
C SER A 448 18.58 1.04 -10.14
N ALA A 449 19.31 2.16 -10.09
CA ALA A 449 18.89 3.40 -10.76
C ALA A 449 18.65 3.19 -12.26
N ASP A 450 19.45 2.34 -12.90
CA ASP A 450 19.29 1.97 -14.32
C ASP A 450 17.95 1.26 -14.58
N PHE A 451 17.60 0.25 -13.77
CA PHE A 451 16.31 -0.44 -13.95
C PHE A 451 15.14 0.50 -13.68
N MET A 452 15.20 1.28 -12.60
CA MET A 452 14.14 2.21 -12.20
C MET A 452 13.95 3.35 -13.21
N SER A 453 15.03 3.91 -13.75
CA SER A 453 14.92 4.95 -14.77
C SER A 453 14.60 4.40 -16.17
N SER A 454 14.76 3.09 -16.39
CA SER A 454 14.47 2.48 -17.68
C SER A 454 12.97 2.41 -17.98
N ASN A 455 12.61 2.29 -19.26
CA ASN A 455 11.27 1.91 -19.71
C ASN A 455 11.14 0.40 -19.95
N LYS A 456 11.97 -0.41 -19.28
CA LYS A 456 11.99 -1.87 -19.49
C LYS A 456 10.81 -2.58 -18.86
N LEU A 457 10.32 -2.13 -17.72
CA LEU A 457 9.02 -2.53 -17.18
C LEU A 457 7.98 -1.47 -17.56
N ALA A 458 6.80 -1.82 -18.05
CA ALA A 458 5.77 -0.83 -18.37
C ALA A 458 5.33 -0.06 -17.12
N ILE A 459 4.87 1.19 -17.27
CA ILE A 459 4.13 1.86 -16.18
C ILE A 459 2.88 1.02 -15.88
N GLY A 460 2.65 0.70 -14.61
CA GLY A 460 1.64 -0.27 -14.17
C GLY A 460 2.07 -1.74 -14.33
N GLY A 461 3.24 -2.00 -14.91
CA GLY A 461 3.84 -3.33 -15.02
C GLY A 461 4.17 -3.92 -13.66
N VAL A 462 4.23 -5.24 -13.58
CA VAL A 462 4.24 -5.95 -12.29
C VAL A 462 5.52 -6.77 -12.12
N VAL A 463 6.05 -6.80 -10.91
CA VAL A 463 7.02 -7.79 -10.46
C VAL A 463 6.30 -8.76 -9.53
N MET A 464 6.11 -10.00 -9.97
CA MET A 464 5.55 -11.11 -9.19
C MET A 464 6.70 -11.92 -8.60
N ILE A 465 6.76 -12.06 -7.29
CA ILE A 465 7.63 -13.00 -6.60
C ILE A 465 6.80 -14.18 -6.13
N ASP A 466 7.04 -15.34 -6.73
CA ASP A 466 6.25 -16.55 -6.56
C ASP A 466 7.08 -17.68 -5.97
N GLY A 467 6.48 -18.51 -5.12
CA GLY A 467 7.13 -19.70 -4.57
C GLY A 467 7.73 -19.54 -3.16
N TYR A 468 7.40 -18.49 -2.40
CA TYR A 468 7.74 -18.46 -0.98
C TYR A 468 7.14 -19.67 -0.25
N GLN A 469 7.97 -20.32 0.56
CA GLN A 469 7.55 -21.48 1.34
C GLN A 469 7.29 -21.08 2.80
N PRO A 470 6.27 -21.68 3.44
CA PRO A 470 6.10 -21.59 4.89
C PRO A 470 7.41 -21.90 5.64
N ARG A 471 7.75 -21.04 6.59
CA ARG A 471 8.87 -21.24 7.52
C ARG A 471 8.31 -21.72 8.85
N SER A 472 9.09 -22.54 9.56
CA SER A 472 8.73 -22.91 10.92
C SER A 472 8.65 -21.65 11.80
N ILE A 473 7.51 -21.47 12.47
CA ILE A 473 7.18 -20.33 13.34
C ILE A 473 8.25 -20.11 14.43
N ALA A 474 9.00 -21.16 14.79
CA ALA A 474 10.02 -21.12 15.84
C ALA A 474 11.19 -20.16 15.56
N VAL A 475 11.41 -19.74 14.31
CA VAL A 475 12.61 -18.98 13.92
C VAL A 475 12.49 -17.48 14.21
N VAL A 476 11.27 -16.93 14.31
CA VAL A 476 11.06 -15.50 14.57
C VAL A 476 10.39 -15.33 15.92
N LYS A 477 11.18 -15.00 16.95
CA LYS A 477 10.63 -14.48 18.21
C LYS A 477 9.85 -13.21 17.88
N THR A 478 8.53 -13.26 18.03
CA THR A 478 7.67 -12.07 18.02
C THR A 478 8.26 -11.05 18.99
N PRO A 479 8.49 -9.80 18.56
CA PRO A 479 8.98 -8.78 19.47
C PRO A 479 7.99 -8.60 20.62
N ASP A 480 8.52 -8.26 21.79
CA ASP A 480 7.66 -7.79 22.87
C ASP A 480 7.02 -6.44 22.51
N ALA A 481 5.96 -6.06 23.21
CA ALA A 481 5.24 -4.80 22.96
C ALA A 481 6.11 -3.52 23.13
N LYS A 482 7.40 -3.67 23.50
CA LYS A 482 8.36 -2.57 23.70
C LYS A 482 9.46 -2.54 22.64
N SER A 483 9.58 -3.58 21.81
CA SER A 483 10.61 -3.68 20.78
C SER A 483 9.96 -3.49 19.41
N PRO A 484 10.53 -2.66 18.51
CA PRO A 484 10.00 -2.55 17.16
C PRO A 484 9.96 -3.94 16.50
N ARG A 485 8.93 -4.18 15.68
CA ARG A 485 8.87 -5.37 14.84
C ARG A 485 9.99 -5.29 13.83
N THR A 486 11.15 -5.85 14.14
CA THR A 486 12.28 -5.86 13.22
C THR A 486 12.28 -7.17 12.43
N ALA A 487 12.33 -7.09 11.10
CA ALA A 487 12.66 -8.25 10.27
C ALA A 487 14.18 -8.45 10.17
N ASP A 488 14.99 -7.78 11.01
CA ASP A 488 16.43 -8.00 11.13
C ASP A 488 16.78 -9.47 11.40
N LYS A 489 15.87 -10.22 12.05
CA LYS A 489 16.00 -11.67 12.26
C LYS A 489 15.72 -12.53 11.02
N ILE A 490 15.18 -11.96 9.94
CA ILE A 490 14.96 -12.69 8.68
C ILE A 490 16.28 -12.73 7.91
N ASN A 491 17.04 -13.82 7.97
CA ASN A 491 18.33 -13.88 7.28
C ASN A 491 18.21 -14.03 5.75
N GLU A 492 17.09 -14.55 5.24
CA GLU A 492 16.82 -14.72 3.81
C GLU A 492 16.70 -13.34 3.12
N PRO A 493 17.61 -12.96 2.20
CA PRO A 493 17.66 -11.60 1.65
C PRO A 493 16.36 -11.15 0.97
N LEU A 494 15.74 -12.00 0.15
CA LEU A 494 14.53 -11.62 -0.60
C LEU A 494 13.33 -11.46 0.31
N LEU A 495 13.16 -12.35 1.29
CA LEU A 495 12.09 -12.27 2.30
C LEU A 495 12.29 -11.04 3.20
N ALA A 496 13.53 -10.73 3.56
CA ALA A 496 13.88 -9.52 4.29
C ALA A 496 13.52 -8.27 3.50
N PHE A 497 13.90 -8.21 2.22
CA PHE A 497 13.55 -7.09 1.33
C PHE A 497 12.04 -6.91 1.23
N ALA A 498 11.28 -7.99 1.01
CA ALA A 498 9.82 -7.97 0.97
C ALA A 498 9.23 -7.42 2.28
N GLY A 499 9.69 -7.92 3.43
CA GLY A 499 9.28 -7.42 4.73
C GLY A 499 9.60 -5.93 4.88
N HIS A 500 10.82 -5.50 4.54
CA HIS A 500 11.26 -4.12 4.67
C HIS A 500 10.43 -3.17 3.80
N PHE A 501 10.16 -3.57 2.56
CA PHE A 501 9.35 -2.82 1.63
C PHE A 501 7.91 -2.64 2.15
N VAL A 502 7.26 -3.73 2.57
CA VAL A 502 5.88 -3.70 3.09
C VAL A 502 5.79 -2.85 4.36
N MET A 503 6.78 -2.96 5.25
CA MET A 503 6.80 -2.20 6.49
C MET A 503 6.92 -0.70 6.21
N GLN A 504 7.73 -0.29 5.24
CA GLN A 504 7.93 1.11 4.88
C GLN A 504 6.76 1.73 4.12
N GLN A 505 6.08 1.00 3.25
CA GLN A 505 4.90 1.52 2.52
C GLN A 505 3.77 2.00 3.46
N LEU A 506 3.67 1.40 4.65
CA LEU A 506 2.65 1.73 5.64
C LEU A 506 3.16 2.67 6.74
N VAL A 507 4.45 3.02 6.73
CA VAL A 507 5.06 3.95 7.69
C VAL A 507 5.51 5.19 6.92
N THR A 508 4.62 6.17 6.81
CA THR A 508 5.01 7.51 6.37
C THR A 508 5.59 8.26 7.56
N VAL A 509 6.92 8.36 7.63
CA VAL A 509 7.56 9.32 8.55
C VAL A 509 7.16 10.71 8.05
N PRO A 510 6.62 11.62 8.89
CA PRO A 510 6.47 13.01 8.49
C PRO A 510 7.84 13.56 8.08
N GLU A 511 7.91 14.20 6.90
CA GLU A 511 9.15 14.88 6.48
C GLU A 511 9.63 15.83 7.58
N GLU A 512 10.96 15.87 7.72
CA GLU A 512 11.76 16.57 8.71
C GLU A 512 11.13 17.91 9.19
N GLY A 513 10.66 17.97 10.45
CA GLY A 513 10.29 19.25 11.07
C GLY A 513 9.27 19.21 12.21
N GLY A 514 8.49 18.15 12.37
CA GLY A 514 7.50 18.03 13.45
C GLY A 514 8.07 17.23 14.63
N LEU A 515 8.21 17.88 15.80
CA LEU A 515 8.39 17.34 17.16
C LEU A 515 8.85 15.88 17.26
N SER A 516 10.00 15.62 17.89
CA SER A 516 10.54 14.26 18.13
C SER A 516 9.47 13.29 18.66
N PHE A 517 8.84 12.54 17.77
CA PHE A 517 7.88 11.51 18.13
C PHE A 517 8.65 10.24 18.47
N ASP A 518 8.32 9.68 19.64
CA ASP A 518 8.94 8.48 20.18
C ASP A 518 8.97 7.32 19.17
N ASN A 519 10.00 6.47 19.32
CA ASN A 519 10.44 5.32 18.52
C ASN A 519 9.40 4.22 18.19
N TRP A 520 8.09 4.47 18.26
CA TRP A 520 7.03 3.47 18.17
C TRP A 520 6.92 2.77 16.80
N ALA A 521 7.64 3.26 15.78
CA ALA A 521 7.81 2.57 14.51
C ALA A 521 9.23 2.70 13.94
N ALA A 522 10.25 2.84 14.78
CA ALA A 522 11.65 2.82 14.32
C ALA A 522 11.98 1.42 13.80
N TYR A 523 11.79 1.21 12.51
CA TYR A 523 12.08 -0.03 11.82
C TYR A 523 13.47 0.06 11.18
N ALA A 524 14.40 -0.80 11.59
CA ALA A 524 15.72 -0.86 10.96
C ALA A 524 15.63 -1.53 9.59
N ILE A 525 15.98 -0.79 8.52
CA ILE A 525 15.91 -1.27 7.14
C ILE A 525 17.31 -1.66 6.67
N ARG A 526 17.48 -2.92 6.24
CA ARG A 526 18.60 -3.33 5.39
C ARG A 526 18.40 -2.81 3.99
N ASN A 527 19.47 -2.33 3.37
CA ASN A 527 19.46 -1.76 2.03
C ASN A 527 18.47 -0.58 1.92
N GLU A 528 18.46 0.31 2.91
CA GLU A 528 17.53 1.45 3.00
C GLU A 528 17.44 2.24 1.68
N ASP A 529 18.58 2.56 1.07
CA ASP A 529 18.60 3.27 -0.22
C ASP A 529 17.90 2.49 -1.35
N ILE A 530 18.04 1.17 -1.38
CA ILE A 530 17.36 0.31 -2.37
C ILE A 530 15.86 0.30 -2.09
N VAL A 531 15.46 0.15 -0.81
CA VAL A 531 14.05 0.13 -0.40
C VAL A 531 13.38 1.48 -0.69
N LYS A 532 14.02 2.60 -0.38
CA LYS A 532 13.53 3.95 -0.69
C LYS A 532 13.35 4.14 -2.20
N ARG A 533 14.33 3.77 -3.02
CA ARG A 533 14.18 3.82 -4.49
C ARG A 533 13.07 2.89 -4.98
N ALA A 534 12.95 1.71 -4.40
CA ALA A 534 11.89 0.76 -4.73
C ALA A 534 10.52 1.34 -4.42
N ILE A 535 10.30 1.90 -3.24
CA ILE A 535 9.03 2.51 -2.83
C ILE A 535 8.63 3.66 -3.74
N VAL A 536 9.58 4.54 -4.07
CA VAL A 536 9.33 5.65 -5.01
C VAL A 536 8.85 5.14 -6.36
N PHE A 537 9.32 3.98 -6.78
CA PHE A 537 9.04 3.43 -8.09
C PHE A 537 7.86 2.46 -8.12
N PHE A 538 7.56 1.82 -7.00
CA PHE A 538 6.48 0.86 -6.86
C PHE A 538 5.40 1.45 -5.96
N ASN A 539 4.24 1.74 -6.55
CA ASN A 539 3.17 2.45 -5.86
C ASN A 539 2.44 1.60 -4.82
N ASP A 540 2.46 0.28 -4.95
CA ASP A 540 1.73 -0.62 -4.04
C ASP A 540 2.37 -2.01 -3.96
N VAL A 541 1.91 -2.77 -2.96
CA VAL A 541 2.18 -4.20 -2.80
C VAL A 541 0.89 -4.97 -2.68
N SER A 542 0.88 -6.21 -3.18
CA SER A 542 -0.20 -7.14 -2.85
C SER A 542 0.27 -8.58 -2.72
N ILE A 543 -0.55 -9.39 -2.05
CA ILE A 543 -0.42 -10.85 -2.00
C ILE A 543 -1.74 -11.49 -2.43
N ASP A 544 -1.66 -12.63 -3.12
CA ASP A 544 -2.82 -13.40 -3.58
C ASP A 544 -3.01 -14.72 -2.82
N ALA A 545 -4.06 -15.47 -3.19
CA ALA A 545 -4.40 -16.76 -2.60
C ALA A 545 -3.31 -17.84 -2.82
N HIS A 546 -2.46 -17.66 -3.83
CA HIS A 546 -1.32 -18.54 -4.11
C HIS A 546 -0.05 -18.08 -3.40
N ARG A 547 -0.13 -17.07 -2.53
CA ARG A 547 0.98 -16.52 -1.74
C ARG A 547 2.09 -15.94 -2.61
N ALA A 548 1.76 -15.47 -3.81
CA ALA A 548 2.67 -14.66 -4.60
C ALA A 548 2.61 -13.21 -4.14
N LEU A 549 3.78 -12.60 -3.99
CA LEU A 549 3.95 -11.19 -3.67
C LEU A 549 4.07 -10.39 -4.96
N TYR A 550 3.46 -9.22 -5.01
CA TYR A 550 3.44 -8.40 -6.21
C TYR A 550 3.83 -6.97 -5.88
N PHE A 551 4.73 -6.41 -6.70
CA PHE A 551 5.07 -5.00 -6.70
C PHE A 551 4.63 -4.39 -8.03
N ARG A 552 3.92 -3.26 -7.97
CA ARG A 552 3.43 -2.59 -9.18
C ARG A 552 4.20 -1.33 -9.47
N ARG A 553 4.82 -1.25 -10.66
CA ARG A 553 5.53 -0.05 -11.08
C ARG A 553 4.55 1.11 -11.17
N GLY A 554 4.82 2.14 -10.39
CA GLY A 554 4.16 3.43 -10.48
C GLY A 554 4.63 4.25 -11.66
N ASP A 555 3.92 5.36 -11.89
CA ASP A 555 4.39 6.38 -12.80
C ASP A 555 5.28 7.37 -12.03
N PRO A 556 6.59 7.43 -12.33
CA PRO A 556 7.55 8.25 -11.60
C PRO A 556 7.24 9.75 -11.67
N ARG A 557 6.40 10.20 -12.63
CA ARG A 557 5.94 11.59 -12.73
C ARG A 557 5.05 12.00 -11.56
N HIS A 558 4.39 11.05 -10.90
CA HIS A 558 3.52 11.34 -9.75
C HIS A 558 4.29 11.54 -8.44
N ASN A 559 5.62 11.41 -8.44
CA ASN A 559 6.45 11.65 -7.25
C ASN A 559 6.89 13.12 -7.10
N ARG A 560 6.36 14.02 -7.91
CA ARG A 560 6.44 15.46 -7.64
C ARG A 560 5.27 15.85 -6.76
N VAL A 561 5.40 16.93 -5.99
CA VAL A 561 4.26 17.68 -5.44
C VAL A 561 3.41 18.10 -6.64
N SER A 562 2.55 17.18 -7.08
CA SER A 562 1.84 17.29 -8.33
C SER A 562 0.71 18.25 -8.08
N VAL A 563 0.78 19.40 -8.72
CA VAL A 563 -0.35 20.32 -8.75
C VAL A 563 -1.47 19.56 -9.51
N PRO A 564 -2.76 19.67 -9.15
CA PRO A 564 -3.85 18.92 -9.79
C PRO A 564 -3.93 19.02 -11.33
N ARG A 565 -3.17 19.95 -11.95
CA ARG A 565 -3.02 20.09 -13.40
C ARG A 565 -2.05 19.10 -14.05
N ASP A 566 -1.13 18.49 -13.30
CA ASP A 566 -0.10 17.58 -13.84
C ASP A 566 -0.65 16.18 -14.22
N HIS A 567 -1.93 15.92 -13.92
CA HIS A 567 -2.63 14.64 -14.11
C HIS A 567 -3.60 14.62 -15.31
N LEU A 568 -3.65 15.72 -16.09
CA LEU A 568 -4.37 15.84 -17.37
C LEU A 568 -3.36 15.94 -18.51
#